data_AF-A0A935ETG2-F1
#
_entry.id   AF-A0A935ETG2-F1
#
_cell.length_a   1.000
_cell.length_b   1.000
_cell.length_c   1.000
_cell.angle_alpha   90.00
_cell.angle_beta   90.00
_cell.angle_gamma   90.00
#
_symmetry.space_group_name_H-M   'P 1'
#
loop_
_entity.id
_entity.type
_entity.pdbx_description
1 polymer ?
#
loop_
_entity_poly.entity_id
_entity_poly.type
_entity_poly.pdbx_seq_one_letter_code
_entity_poly.pdbx_strand_id
1 'polypeptide(L)'
;MTVILSESGALPVKAQRIAEILQDYDPTLELRWIPPKDRNSFDIKPFAVWHNPVGLPSYMVMTLKEDELDHRVLAAIFNANNNNGNVLDRLEAEEAAKKLIKYKEELDLQEERREFAIWALRQNKTVRHNGVVYK
;
A
#
# COMPACT_ATOMS: atom_id res chain seq x y z
N MET A 1 -2.93 -7.45 6.98
CA MET A 1 -1.55 -7.92 6.75
C MET A 1 -1.63 -8.93 5.61
N THR A 2 -1.46 -8.44 4.38
CA THR A 2 -1.65 -9.26 3.18
C THR A 2 -0.34 -9.99 2.95
N VAL A 3 -0.33 -11.29 3.23
CA VAL A 3 0.85 -12.13 2.98
C VAL A 3 0.99 -12.23 1.47
N ILE A 4 1.98 -11.53 0.89
CA ILE A 4 2.34 -11.65 -0.52
C ILE A 4 3.03 -13.01 -0.66
N LEU A 5 2.26 -14.02 -1.06
CA LEU A 5 2.70 -15.40 -1.18
C LEU A 5 3.43 -15.61 -2.50
N SER A 6 4.67 -16.07 -2.45
CA SER A 6 5.28 -16.78 -3.58
C SER A 6 4.78 -18.23 -3.61
N GLU A 7 4.70 -18.85 -4.79
CA GLU A 7 4.24 -20.24 -4.96
C GLU A 7 5.06 -21.31 -4.20
N SER A 8 6.12 -20.95 -3.45
CA SER A 8 7.00 -21.92 -2.79
C SER A 8 7.48 -21.57 -1.37
N GLY A 9 6.96 -20.51 -0.73
CA GLY A 9 7.30 -20.22 0.66
C GLY A 9 7.22 -18.75 1.07
N ALA A 10 7.34 -18.53 2.37
CA ALA A 10 7.37 -17.20 2.96
C ALA A 10 8.64 -16.46 2.50
N LEU A 11 8.45 -15.26 1.93
CA LEU A 11 9.56 -14.35 1.63
C LEU A 11 10.36 -14.04 2.91
N PRO A 12 11.69 -13.82 2.86
CA PRO A 12 12.43 -13.32 4.00
C PRO A 12 11.84 -12.00 4.52
N VAL A 13 11.94 -11.73 5.83
CA VAL A 13 11.33 -10.53 6.44
C VAL A 13 11.73 -9.22 5.74
N LYS A 14 12.98 -9.14 5.26
CA LYS A 14 13.46 -7.99 4.47
C LYS A 14 12.74 -7.87 3.12
N ALA A 15 12.56 -8.99 2.42
CA ALA A 15 11.84 -9.04 1.15
C ALA A 15 10.36 -8.67 1.33
N GLN A 16 9.72 -9.13 2.43
CA GLN A 16 8.34 -8.76 2.75
C GLN A 16 8.17 -7.26 2.91
N ARG A 17 9.05 -6.60 3.68
CA ARG A 17 8.99 -5.14 3.87
C ARG A 17 9.14 -4.37 2.55
N ILE A 18 10.08 -4.79 1.69
CA ILE A 18 10.24 -4.17 0.38
C ILE A 18 9.01 -4.40 -0.49
N ALA A 19 8.44 -5.61 -0.48
CA ALA A 19 7.23 -5.93 -1.24
C ALA A 19 6.02 -5.08 -0.79
N GLU A 20 5.84 -4.88 0.53
CA GLU A 20 4.81 -3.99 1.08
C GLU A 20 4.99 -2.54 0.60
N ILE A 21 6.21 -2.00 0.70
CA ILE A 21 6.51 -0.63 0.26
C ILE A 21 6.28 -0.47 -1.26
N LEU A 22 6.66 -1.46 -2.06
CA LEU A 22 6.43 -1.44 -3.50
C LEU A 22 4.95 -1.42 -3.85
N GLN A 23 4.14 -2.23 -3.16
CA GLN A 23 2.69 -2.27 -3.36
C GLN A 23 2.00 -0.98 -2.92
N ASP A 24 2.44 -0.36 -1.82
CA ASP A 24 1.94 0.95 -1.38
C ASP A 24 2.30 2.06 -2.37
N TYR A 25 3.44 1.93 -3.05
CA TYR A 25 3.91 2.89 -4.05
C TYR A 25 3.21 2.76 -5.41
N ASP A 26 3.18 1.54 -5.94
CA ASP A 26 2.50 1.20 -7.19
C ASP A 26 1.96 -0.23 -7.08
N PRO A 27 0.62 -0.41 -7.03
CA PRO A 27 0.02 -1.73 -6.88
C PRO A 27 0.30 -2.67 -8.06
N THR A 28 0.78 -2.14 -9.19
CA THR A 28 1.18 -2.94 -10.35
C THR A 28 2.61 -3.52 -10.23
N LEU A 29 3.40 -3.07 -9.25
CA LEU A 29 4.74 -3.60 -8.97
C LEU A 29 4.70 -4.75 -7.97
N GLU A 30 5.44 -5.82 -8.26
CA GLU A 30 5.45 -7.01 -7.43
C GLU A 30 6.87 -7.54 -7.26
N LEU A 31 7.27 -7.83 -6.02
CA LEU A 31 8.50 -8.54 -5.73
C LEU A 31 8.24 -10.05 -5.75
N ARG A 32 8.83 -10.75 -6.71
CA ARG A 32 8.72 -12.21 -6.85
C ARG A 32 10.02 -12.90 -6.52
N TRP A 33 9.90 -14.09 -5.94
CA TRP A 33 11.00 -15.02 -5.83
C TRP A 33 11.06 -15.90 -7.08
N ILE A 34 12.25 -16.06 -7.66
CA ILE A 34 12.47 -16.89 -8.84
C ILE A 34 12.87 -18.30 -8.37
N PRO A 35 12.13 -19.37 -8.70
CA PRO A 35 12.50 -20.73 -8.34
C PRO A 35 13.83 -21.17 -8.95
N PRO A 36 14.67 -21.98 -8.24
CA PRO A 36 15.93 -22.48 -8.77
C PRO A 36 15.83 -23.20 -10.12
N LYS A 37 14.66 -23.79 -10.42
CA LYS A 37 14.38 -24.47 -11.69
C LYS A 37 14.28 -23.50 -12.88
N ASP A 38 13.86 -22.27 -12.61
CA ASP A 38 13.68 -21.20 -13.60
C ASP A 38 14.87 -20.24 -13.63
N ARG A 39 15.87 -20.46 -12.76
CA ARG A 39 17.14 -19.73 -12.73
C ARG A 39 18.09 -20.27 -13.81
N ASN A 40 18.71 -19.37 -14.56
CA ASN A 40 19.78 -19.75 -15.49
C ASN A 40 21.14 -19.87 -14.77
N SER A 41 22.17 -20.40 -15.45
CA SER A 41 23.50 -20.66 -14.87
C SER A 41 24.28 -19.39 -14.45
N PHE A 42 23.77 -18.20 -14.81
CA PHE A 42 24.31 -16.89 -14.43
C PHE A 42 23.45 -16.19 -13.36
N ASP A 43 22.41 -16.86 -12.87
CA ASP A 43 21.34 -16.26 -12.06
C ASP A 43 21.60 -16.44 -10.56
N ILE A 44 22.48 -15.58 -10.05
CA ILE A 44 22.81 -15.49 -8.61
C ILE A 44 21.72 -14.72 -7.83
N LYS A 45 20.67 -14.25 -8.53
CA LYS A 45 19.69 -13.29 -8.02
C LYS A 45 18.31 -13.94 -7.81
N PRO A 46 17.99 -14.41 -6.60
CA PRO A 46 16.76 -15.15 -6.34
C PRO A 46 15.48 -14.30 -6.33
N PHE A 47 15.58 -12.97 -6.41
CA PHE A 47 14.44 -12.06 -6.38
C PHE A 47 14.35 -11.22 -7.65
N ALA A 48 13.14 -10.86 -8.06
CA ALA A 48 12.92 -9.95 -9.17
C ALA A 48 11.72 -9.05 -8.93
N VAL A 49 11.82 -7.81 -9.39
CA VAL A 49 10.70 -6.88 -9.43
C VAL A 49 10.03 -7.01 -10.78
N TRP A 50 8.73 -7.29 -10.76
CA TRP A 50 7.86 -7.39 -11.92
C TRP A 50 6.94 -6.19 -11.98
N HIS A 51 6.67 -5.71 -13.18
CA HIS A 51 5.64 -4.73 -13.45
C HIS A 51 4.51 -5.41 -14.22
N ASN A 52 3.29 -5.33 -13.66
CA ASN A 52 2.07 -5.92 -14.21
C ASN A 52 1.07 -4.81 -14.59
N PRO A 53 1.37 -4.00 -15.62
CA PRO A 53 0.48 -2.93 -16.07
C PRO A 53 -0.86 -3.47 -16.58
N VAL A 54 -1.94 -2.75 -16.29
CA VAL A 54 -3.28 -3.12 -16.75
C VAL A 54 -3.35 -3.05 -18.28
N GLY A 55 -3.70 -4.16 -18.92
CA GLY A 55 -3.89 -4.24 -20.37
C GLY A 55 -2.60 -4.40 -21.18
N LEU A 56 -1.45 -4.57 -20.54
CA LEU A 56 -0.15 -4.82 -21.18
C LEU A 56 0.48 -6.09 -20.60
N PRO A 57 1.37 -6.78 -21.35
CA PRO A 57 2.04 -7.96 -20.83
C PRO A 57 2.98 -7.59 -19.67
N SER A 58 2.98 -8.43 -18.65
CA SER A 58 3.90 -8.32 -17.52
C SER A 58 5.35 -8.44 -17.98
N TYR A 59 6.22 -7.63 -17.41
CA TYR A 59 7.66 -7.70 -17.69
C TYR A 59 8.49 -7.54 -16.42
N MET A 60 9.69 -8.11 -16.45
CA MET A 60 10.66 -8.03 -15.37
C MET A 60 11.43 -6.71 -15.45
N VAL A 61 11.40 -5.93 -14.38
CA VAL A 61 12.09 -4.64 -14.27
C VAL A 61 13.55 -4.85 -13.93
N MET A 62 13.82 -5.67 -12.91
CA MET A 62 15.19 -5.95 -12.46
C MET A 62 15.27 -7.23 -11.61
N THR A 63 16.46 -7.81 -11.53
CA THR A 63 16.79 -8.93 -10.64
C THR A 63 17.67 -8.47 -9.48
N LEU A 64 17.47 -9.10 -8.32
CA LEU A 64 18.01 -8.71 -7.03
C LEU A 64 18.57 -9.91 -6.27
N LYS A 65 19.72 -9.72 -5.64
CA LYS A 65 20.24 -10.62 -4.61
C LYS A 65 19.60 -10.32 -3.27
N GLU A 66 19.74 -11.26 -2.33
CA GLU A 66 19.20 -11.08 -0.98
C GLU A 66 19.87 -9.92 -0.20
N ASP A 67 21.16 -9.68 -0.44
CA ASP A 67 21.91 -8.54 0.12
C ASP A 67 21.54 -7.20 -0.54
N GLU A 68 20.97 -7.24 -1.75
CA GLU A 68 20.47 -6.07 -2.47
C GLU A 68 19.03 -5.69 -2.08
N LEU A 69 18.35 -6.46 -1.22
CA LEU A 69 17.00 -6.16 -0.72
C LEU A 69 17.01 -5.05 0.34
N ASP A 70 17.40 -3.86 -0.08
CA ASP A 70 17.44 -2.66 0.76
C ASP A 70 16.86 -1.42 0.03
N HIS A 71 17.07 -0.25 0.61
CA HIS A 71 16.61 1.04 0.09
C HIS A 71 17.09 1.34 -1.35
N ARG A 72 18.18 0.71 -1.82
CA ARG A 72 18.72 0.91 -3.17
C ARG A 72 17.77 0.40 -4.25
N VAL A 73 16.96 -0.62 -3.94
CA VAL A 73 15.91 -1.12 -4.85
C VAL A 73 14.87 -0.04 -5.10
N LEU A 74 14.37 0.57 -4.02
CA LEU A 74 13.39 1.63 -4.08
C LEU A 74 13.96 2.85 -4.82
N ALA A 75 15.21 3.22 -4.51
CA ALA A 75 15.88 4.32 -5.20
C ALA A 75 16.04 4.04 -6.71
N ALA A 76 16.40 2.82 -7.11
CA ALA A 76 16.51 2.45 -8.52
C ALA A 76 15.16 2.57 -9.25
N ILE A 77 14.07 2.10 -8.63
CA ILE A 77 12.71 2.19 -9.18
C ILE A 77 12.24 3.65 -9.26
N PHE A 78 12.46 4.43 -8.20
CA PHE A 78 12.11 5.84 -8.18
C PHE A 78 12.86 6.63 -9.25
N ASN A 79 14.17 6.41 -9.39
CA ASN A 79 14.98 7.06 -10.42
C ASN A 79 14.55 6.66 -11.84
N ALA A 80 14.20 5.38 -12.06
CA ALA A 80 13.69 4.92 -13.34
C ALA A 80 12.34 5.59 -13.69
N ASN A 81 11.48 5.80 -12.68
CA ASN A 81 10.19 6.45 -12.86
C ASN A 81 10.28 7.99 -12.90
N ASN A 82 11.32 8.58 -12.30
CA ASN A 82 11.50 10.04 -12.24
C ASN A 82 11.68 10.68 -13.63
N ASN A 83 12.07 9.90 -14.63
CA ASN A 83 12.05 10.33 -16.04
C ASN A 83 10.64 10.73 -16.53
N ASN A 84 9.57 10.29 -15.85
CA ASN A 84 8.17 10.59 -16.17
C ASN A 84 7.52 11.60 -15.19
N GLY A 85 8.25 12.13 -14.20
CA GLY A 85 7.75 13.13 -13.22
C GLY A 85 8.30 12.92 -11.81
N ASN A 86 8.22 13.94 -10.95
CA ASN A 86 8.76 13.89 -9.59
C ASN A 86 7.99 12.90 -8.70
N VAL A 87 8.62 11.77 -8.40
CA VAL A 87 8.03 10.68 -7.62
C VAL A 87 7.66 11.13 -6.20
N LEU A 88 8.46 12.01 -5.60
CA LEU A 88 8.23 12.49 -4.23
C LEU A 88 6.96 13.33 -4.17
N ASP A 89 6.77 14.23 -5.13
CA ASP A 89 5.60 15.11 -5.20
C ASP A 89 4.30 14.31 -5.33
N ARG A 90 4.33 13.21 -6.09
CA ARG A 90 3.18 12.30 -6.21
C ARG A 90 2.85 11.62 -4.89
N LEU A 91 3.85 11.15 -4.17
CA LEU A 91 3.67 10.47 -2.88
C LEU A 91 3.12 11.43 -1.82
N GLU A 92 3.64 12.66 -1.78
CA GLU A 92 3.14 13.71 -0.89
C GLU A 92 1.68 14.10 -1.23
N ALA A 93 1.35 14.22 -2.52
CA ALA A 93 -0.01 14.54 -2.96
C ALA A 93 -1.01 13.44 -2.58
N GLU A 94 -0.64 12.18 -2.70
CA GLU A 94 -1.49 11.06 -2.32
C GLU A 94 -1.69 10.98 -0.80
N GLU A 95 -0.63 11.18 -0.01
CA GLU A 95 -0.74 11.21 1.45
C GLU A 95 -1.63 12.37 1.92
N ALA A 96 -1.49 13.54 1.30
CA ALA A 96 -2.35 14.69 1.55
C ALA A 96 -3.82 14.39 1.23
N ALA A 97 -4.10 13.74 0.09
CA ALA A 97 -5.45 13.33 -0.29
C ALA A 97 -6.05 12.33 0.72
N LYS A 98 -5.29 11.30 1.14
CA LYS A 98 -5.72 10.33 2.16
C LYS A 98 -6.04 11.01 3.49
N LYS A 99 -5.23 11.99 3.92
CA LYS A 99 -5.49 12.78 5.14
C LYS A 99 -6.76 13.61 5.02
N LEU A 100 -6.99 14.25 3.87
CA LEU A 100 -8.19 15.05 3.62
C LEU A 100 -9.47 14.22 3.66
N ILE A 101 -9.48 13.03 3.05
CA ILE A 101 -10.64 12.13 3.07
C ILE A 101 -10.96 11.71 4.51
N LYS A 102 -9.96 11.24 5.26
CA LYS A 102 -10.15 10.86 6.68
C LYS A 102 -10.68 12.01 7.52
N TYR A 103 -10.16 13.22 7.32
CA TYR A 103 -10.63 14.40 8.02
C TYR A 103 -12.09 14.73 7.68
N LYS A 104 -12.49 14.58 6.41
CA LYS A 104 -13.89 14.77 6.00
C LYS A 104 -14.81 13.73 6.63
N GLU A 105 -14.41 12.46 6.64
CA GLU A 105 -15.14 11.38 7.33
C GLU A 105 -15.32 11.67 8.83
N GLU A 106 -14.27 12.17 9.50
CA GLU A 106 -14.36 12.55 10.91
C GLU A 106 -15.32 13.72 11.14
N LEU A 107 -15.30 14.73 10.27
CA LEU A 107 -16.24 15.85 10.33
C LEU A 107 -17.69 15.39 10.14
N ASP A 108 -17.93 14.54 9.15
CA ASP A 108 -19.27 14.02 8.86
C ASP A 108 -19.79 13.19 10.05
N LEU A 109 -18.93 12.38 10.67
CA LEU A 109 -19.26 11.63 11.89
C LEU A 109 -19.58 12.56 13.08
N GLN A 110 -18.86 13.68 13.21
CA GLN A 110 -19.14 14.65 14.27
C GLN A 110 -20.44 15.40 14.02
N GLU A 111 -20.73 15.74 12.77
CA GLU A 111 -21.97 16.39 12.37
C GLU A 111 -23.16 15.47 12.61
N GLU A 112 -23.08 14.19 12.22
CA GLU A 112 -24.10 13.17 12.50
C GLU A 112 -24.36 13.05 14.01
N ARG A 113 -23.29 12.98 14.82
CA ARG A 113 -23.43 12.95 16.29
C ARG A 113 -24.10 14.19 16.85
N ARG A 114 -23.80 15.37 16.29
CA ARG A 114 -24.37 16.65 16.73
C ARG A 114 -25.84 16.75 16.37
N GLU A 115 -26.20 16.40 15.14
CA GLU A 115 -27.60 16.34 14.69
C GLU A 115 -28.40 15.35 15.52
N PHE A 116 -27.84 14.16 15.74
CA PHE A 116 -28.46 13.15 16.59
C PHE A 116 -28.67 13.65 18.03
N ALA A 117 -27.68 14.33 18.61
CA ALA A 117 -27.80 14.89 19.96
C ALA A 117 -28.88 15.99 20.03
N ILE A 118 -28.95 16.88 19.04
CA ILE A 118 -29.99 17.92 18.98
C ILE A 118 -31.38 17.28 18.84
N TRP A 119 -31.51 16.28 17.97
CA TRP A 119 -32.76 15.54 17.81
C TRP A 119 -33.16 14.82 19.10
N ALA A 120 -32.21 14.16 19.78
CA ALA A 120 -32.45 13.45 21.03
C ALA A 120 -32.89 14.40 22.16
N LEU A 121 -32.25 15.57 22.30
CA LEU A 121 -32.66 16.60 23.27
C LEU A 121 -34.06 17.16 23.02
N ARG A 122 -34.52 17.17 21.76
CA ARG A 122 -35.90 17.54 21.41
C ARG A 122 -36.91 16.45 21.76
N GLN A 123 -36.48 15.20 21.89
CA GLN A 123 -37.35 14.12 22.34
C GLN A 123 -37.46 14.16 23.87
N ASN A 124 -38.68 14.24 24.40
CA ASN A 124 -38.93 14.18 25.85
C ASN A 124 -38.86 12.73 26.39
N LYS A 125 -37.91 11.93 25.88
CA LYS A 125 -37.73 10.50 26.14
C LYS A 125 -36.25 10.17 26.11
N THR A 126 -35.83 9.23 26.95
CA THR A 126 -34.46 8.71 26.92
C THR A 126 -34.22 7.92 25.63
N VAL A 127 -33.23 8.32 24.83
CA VAL A 127 -32.87 7.67 23.56
C VAL A 127 -31.46 7.07 23.64
N ARG A 128 -31.29 5.87 23.07
CA ARG A 128 -30.00 5.18 22.96
C ARG A 128 -29.52 5.16 21.52
N HIS A 129 -28.27 5.55 21.31
CA HIS A 129 -27.60 5.45 20.01
C HIS A 129 -26.11 5.17 20.20
N ASN A 130 -25.58 4.19 19.48
CA ASN A 130 -24.17 3.75 19.56
C ASN A 130 -23.64 3.56 21.00
N GLY A 131 -24.47 2.98 21.89
CA GLY A 131 -24.12 2.72 23.29
C GLY A 131 -24.22 3.92 24.24
N VAL A 132 -24.43 5.15 23.73
CA VAL A 132 -24.58 6.36 24.54
C VAL A 132 -26.07 6.60 24.84
N VAL A 133 -26.38 6.94 26.09
CA VAL A 133 -27.74 7.25 26.56
C VAL A 133 -27.91 8.76 26.65
N TYR A 134 -28.84 9.30 25.87
CA TYR A 134 -29.25 10.71 25.92
C TYR A 134 -30.56 10.80 26.72
N LYS A 135 -30.58 11.61 27.78
CA LYS A 135 -31.72 11.79 28.70
C LYS A 135 -32.34 13.18 28.55
#